data_AF-A0A1F2WBY6-F1
#
_entry.id   AF-A0A1F2WBY6-F1
#
_cell.length_a   1.000
_cell.length_b   1.000
_cell.length_c   1.000
_cell.angle_alpha   90.00
_cell.angle_beta   90.00
_cell.angle_gamma   90.00
#
_symmetry.space_group_name_H-M   'P 1'
#
loop_
_entity.id
_entity.type
_entity.pdbx_description
1 polymer ?
#
loop_
_entity_poly.entity_id
_entity_poly.type
_entity_poly.pdbx_seq_one_letter_code
_entity_poly.pdbx_strand_id
1 'polypeptide(L)'
;MLIPVGVLTVLATIGGLVVIPGVWEPFLHWIDETAEPLVQPTVAQDYGTSAIAVTLGLIGLFLARRAFQAGRQLVTSPAVWRVLEHKLYFDEAYDALFYRPAVALSMALRRSVEGPVIERSLDELGSGTIQAGGEVARVQSGFLRAYAVAIAVGVCVLIVVFVAVR
;
A
#
# COMPACT_ATOMS: atom_id res chain seq x y z
N MET A 1 -7.02 -1.70 -28.42
CA MET A 1 -8.30 -1.52 -27.70
C MET A 1 -9.41 -2.41 -28.24
N LEU A 2 -9.64 -2.48 -29.57
CA LEU A 2 -10.63 -3.40 -30.16
C LEU A 2 -10.38 -4.88 -29.83
N ILE A 3 -9.13 -5.33 -29.90
CA ILE A 3 -8.78 -6.73 -29.60
C ILE A 3 -9.13 -7.09 -28.14
N PRO A 4 -8.67 -6.35 -27.10
CA PRO A 4 -9.09 -6.60 -25.72
C PRO A 4 -10.61 -6.59 -25.51
N VAL A 5 -11.32 -5.60 -26.04
CA VAL A 5 -12.79 -5.49 -25.86
C VAL A 5 -13.51 -6.63 -26.57
N GLY A 6 -13.09 -7.00 -27.79
CA GLY A 6 -13.66 -8.11 -28.53
C GLY A 6 -13.48 -9.44 -27.80
N VAL A 7 -12.27 -9.69 -27.28
CA VAL A 7 -11.98 -10.88 -26.46
C VAL A 7 -12.86 -10.92 -25.22
N LEU A 8 -12.94 -9.82 -24.45
CA LEU A 8 -13.80 -9.74 -23.26
C LEU A 8 -15.28 -9.94 -23.59
N THR A 9 -15.76 -9.43 -24.73
CA THR A 9 -17.15 -9.59 -25.16
C THR A 9 -17.47 -11.06 -25.44
N VAL A 10 -16.58 -11.77 -26.14
CA VAL A 10 -16.73 -13.19 -26.43
C VAL A 10 -16.72 -13.99 -25.12
N LEU A 11 -15.74 -13.73 -24.25
CA LEU A 11 -15.63 -14.42 -22.97
C LEU A 11 -16.82 -14.16 -22.05
N ALA A 12 -17.35 -12.93 -21.98
CA ALA A 12 -18.56 -12.61 -21.21
C ALA A 12 -19.80 -13.35 -21.75
N THR A 13 -19.91 -13.47 -23.07
CA THR A 13 -21.02 -14.21 -23.71
C THR A 13 -20.94 -15.71 -23.38
N ILE A 14 -19.76 -16.30 -23.52
CA ILE A 14 -19.53 -17.71 -23.16
C ILE A 14 -19.77 -17.94 -21.66
N GLY A 15 -19.23 -17.06 -20.81
CA GLY A 15 -19.41 -17.13 -19.36
C GLY A 15 -20.88 -17.08 -18.96
N GLY A 16 -21.69 -16.21 -19.59
CA GLY A 16 -23.13 -16.17 -19.36
C GLY A 16 -23.86 -17.46 -19.78
N LEU A 17 -23.44 -18.10 -20.88
CA LEU A 17 -24.05 -19.36 -21.35
C LEU A 17 -23.73 -20.55 -20.43
N VAL A 18 -22.57 -20.55 -19.78
CA VAL A 18 -22.15 -21.62 -18.85
C VAL A 18 -22.97 -21.58 -17.55
N VAL A 19 -23.52 -20.44 -17.16
CA VAL A 19 -24.26 -20.26 -15.89
C VAL A 19 -25.77 -20.55 -16.03
N ILE A 20 -26.22 -21.11 -17.15
CA ILE A 20 -27.64 -21.40 -17.36
C ILE A 20 -28.09 -22.58 -16.47
N PRO A 21 -29.08 -22.37 -15.56
CA PRO A 21 -29.59 -23.43 -14.69
C PRO A 21 -30.13 -24.62 -15.49
N GLY A 22 -29.76 -25.84 -15.09
CA GLY A 22 -30.16 -27.09 -15.75
C GLY A 22 -29.40 -27.48 -17.03
N VAL A 23 -28.49 -26.64 -17.56
CA VAL A 23 -27.73 -26.96 -18.79
C VAL A 23 -26.30 -27.43 -18.49
N TRP A 24 -25.62 -26.77 -17.55
CA TRP A 24 -24.20 -27.04 -17.24
C TRP A 24 -23.97 -27.46 -15.79
N GLU A 25 -25.00 -27.95 -15.09
CA GLU A 25 -24.89 -28.34 -13.68
C GLU A 25 -23.78 -29.35 -13.35
N PRO A 26 -23.48 -30.37 -14.18
CA PRO A 26 -22.35 -31.27 -13.91
C PRO A 26 -20.99 -30.57 -13.89
N PHE A 27 -20.83 -29.52 -14.68
CA PHE A 27 -19.61 -28.70 -14.71
C PHE A 27 -19.56 -27.73 -13.52
N LEU A 28 -20.71 -27.13 -13.16
CA LEU A 28 -20.82 -26.24 -12.00
C LEU A 28 -20.58 -26.99 -10.69
N HIS A 29 -21.14 -28.19 -10.56
CA HIS A 29 -20.92 -29.09 -9.42
C HIS A 29 -19.46 -29.61 -9.37
N TRP A 30 -18.78 -29.76 -10.50
CA TRP A 30 -17.35 -30.10 -10.50
C TRP A 30 -16.46 -28.96 -9.94
N ILE A 31 -16.92 -27.71 -10.06
CA ILE A 31 -16.25 -26.51 -9.54
C ILE A 31 -16.72 -26.18 -8.10
N ASP A 32 -17.51 -27.06 -7.48
CA ASP A 32 -18.30 -26.76 -6.28
C ASP A 32 -17.57 -25.96 -5.20
N GLU A 33 -18.35 -25.08 -4.59
CA GLU A 33 -17.96 -24.26 -3.46
C GLU A 33 -17.64 -25.17 -2.27
N THR A 34 -16.52 -24.94 -1.59
CA THR A 34 -16.04 -25.78 -0.46
C THR A 34 -16.98 -25.79 0.77
N ALA A 35 -18.12 -25.10 0.70
CA ALA A 35 -19.17 -25.08 1.70
C ALA A 35 -20.50 -25.56 1.08
N GLU A 36 -21.08 -26.62 1.63
CA GLU A 36 -22.36 -27.14 1.14
C GLU A 36 -23.51 -26.14 1.40
N PRO A 37 -24.29 -25.76 0.38
CA PRO A 37 -25.45 -24.90 0.55
C PRO A 37 -26.53 -25.59 1.39
N LEU A 38 -26.99 -24.92 2.46
CA LEU A 38 -28.07 -25.42 3.33
C LEU A 38 -29.43 -25.53 2.61
N VAL A 39 -29.61 -24.84 1.48
CA VAL A 39 -30.81 -24.87 0.65
C VAL A 39 -30.39 -24.79 -0.82
N GLN A 40 -30.73 -25.81 -1.60
CA GLN A 40 -30.52 -25.80 -3.05
C GLN A 40 -31.81 -25.34 -3.74
N PRO A 41 -31.77 -24.25 -4.52
CA PRO A 41 -32.94 -23.80 -5.27
C PRO A 41 -33.28 -24.81 -6.38
N THR A 42 -34.57 -24.96 -6.64
CA THR A 42 -35.01 -25.74 -7.82
C THR A 42 -34.78 -24.91 -9.08
N VAL A 43 -34.49 -25.57 -10.21
CA VAL A 43 -34.35 -24.94 -11.54
C VAL A 43 -35.47 -23.91 -11.84
N ALA A 44 -36.72 -24.22 -11.50
CA ALA A 44 -37.85 -23.30 -11.67
C ALA A 44 -37.75 -22.01 -10.84
N GLN A 45 -37.17 -22.09 -9.63
CA GLN A 45 -36.89 -20.93 -8.79
C GLN A 45 -35.77 -20.07 -9.39
N ASP A 46 -34.72 -20.69 -9.93
CA ASP A 46 -33.61 -19.96 -10.57
C ASP A 46 -34.05 -19.21 -11.83
N TYR A 47 -34.88 -19.84 -12.67
CA TYR A 47 -35.49 -19.15 -13.80
C TYR A 47 -36.43 -18.04 -13.34
N GLY A 48 -37.19 -18.25 -12.26
CA GLY A 48 -38.07 -17.25 -11.67
C GLY A 48 -37.33 -16.02 -11.17
N THR A 49 -36.26 -16.20 -10.37
CA THR A 49 -35.44 -15.10 -9.84
C THR A 49 -34.68 -14.39 -10.97
N SER A 50 -34.15 -15.15 -11.94
CA SER A 50 -33.48 -14.60 -13.13
C SER A 50 -34.43 -13.74 -13.97
N ALA A 51 -35.66 -14.20 -14.21
CA ALA A 51 -36.67 -13.45 -14.94
C ALA A 51 -37.05 -12.15 -14.22
N ILE A 52 -37.20 -12.18 -12.90
CA ILE A 52 -37.45 -10.99 -12.08
C ILE A 52 -36.27 -10.01 -12.17
N ALA A 53 -35.04 -10.50 -12.01
CA ALA A 53 -33.83 -9.68 -12.07
C ALA A 53 -33.67 -8.99 -13.44
N VAL A 54 -33.86 -9.74 -14.53
CA VAL A 54 -33.81 -9.19 -15.89
C VAL A 54 -34.91 -8.16 -16.11
N THR A 55 -36.14 -8.45 -15.66
CA THR A 55 -37.27 -7.52 -15.79
C THR A 55 -37.01 -6.21 -15.03
N LEU A 56 -36.55 -6.28 -13.78
CA LEU A 56 -36.19 -5.10 -12.98
C LEU A 56 -35.03 -4.33 -13.61
N GLY A 57 -34.03 -5.04 -14.14
CA GLY A 57 -32.90 -4.45 -14.87
C GLY A 57 -33.35 -3.69 -16.12
N LEU A 58 -34.25 -4.27 -16.92
CA LEU A 58 -34.82 -3.63 -18.11
C LEU A 58 -35.67 -2.41 -17.76
N ILE A 59 -36.47 -2.49 -16.69
CA ILE A 59 -37.24 -1.34 -16.17
C ILE A 59 -36.27 -0.22 -15.75
N GLY A 60 -35.22 -0.55 -14.99
CA GLY A 60 -34.20 0.39 -14.56
C GLY A 60 -33.49 1.06 -15.75
N LEU A 61 -33.09 0.28 -16.75
CA LEU A 61 -32.48 0.77 -17.99
C LEU A 61 -33.41 1.73 -18.73
N PHE A 62 -34.69 1.38 -18.87
CA PHE A 62 -35.68 2.22 -19.53
C PHE A 62 -35.89 3.55 -18.79
N LEU A 63 -36.06 3.51 -17.47
CA LEU A 63 -36.21 4.69 -16.63
C LEU A 63 -34.98 5.60 -16.70
N ALA A 64 -33.77 5.03 -16.59
CA ALA A 64 -32.53 5.76 -16.70
C ALA A 64 -32.40 6.41 -18.08
N ARG A 65 -32.60 5.64 -19.16
CA ARG A 65 -32.52 6.14 -20.54
C ARG A 65 -33.49 7.31 -20.77
N ARG A 66 -34.73 7.19 -20.30
CA ARG A 66 -35.73 8.27 -20.39
C ARG A 66 -35.30 9.51 -19.61
N ALA A 67 -34.78 9.36 -18.40
CA ALA A 67 -34.32 10.47 -17.57
C ALA A 67 -33.13 11.22 -18.18
N PHE A 68 -32.13 10.50 -18.68
CA PHE A 68 -30.95 11.06 -19.34
C PHE A 68 -31.31 11.78 -20.64
N GLN A 69 -32.17 11.20 -21.49
CA GLN A 69 -32.62 11.84 -22.73
C GLN A 69 -33.41 13.14 -22.48
N ALA A 70 -34.17 13.19 -21.38
CA ALA A 70 -34.93 14.37 -20.99
C ALA A 70 -34.09 15.42 -20.23
N GLY A 71 -32.80 15.16 -19.98
CA GLY A 71 -31.93 16.02 -19.16
C GLY A 71 -32.44 16.20 -17.73
N ARG A 72 -33.24 15.27 -17.22
CA ARG A 72 -33.88 15.38 -15.90
C ARG A 72 -32.97 14.83 -14.81
N GLN A 73 -32.73 15.63 -13.78
CA GLN A 73 -32.13 15.16 -12.54
C GLN A 73 -33.15 14.33 -11.77
N LEU A 74 -32.87 13.04 -11.55
CA LEU A 74 -33.76 12.11 -10.84
C LEU A 74 -33.85 12.41 -9.35
N VAL A 75 -32.77 12.89 -8.76
CA VAL A 75 -32.70 13.27 -7.33
C VAL A 75 -32.91 14.77 -7.22
N THR A 76 -34.11 15.16 -6.81
CA THR A 76 -34.49 16.57 -6.61
C THR A 76 -34.08 17.12 -5.25
N SER A 77 -33.85 16.25 -4.26
CA SER A 77 -33.41 16.68 -2.93
C SER A 77 -31.92 17.04 -2.97
N PRO A 78 -31.54 18.30 -2.70
CA PRO A 78 -30.15 18.73 -2.72
C PRO A 78 -29.31 18.05 -1.64
N ALA A 79 -29.93 17.64 -0.53
CA ALA A 79 -29.24 16.90 0.53
C ALA A 79 -28.84 15.50 0.05
N VAL A 80 -29.78 14.74 -0.50
CA VAL A 80 -29.52 13.37 -1.00
C VAL A 80 -28.53 13.40 -2.16
N TRP A 81 -28.67 14.36 -3.06
CA TRP A 81 -27.73 14.56 -4.16
C TRP A 81 -26.30 14.74 -3.64
N ARG A 82 -26.10 15.64 -2.68
CA ARG A 82 -24.79 15.91 -2.11
C ARG A 82 -24.17 14.68 -1.45
N VAL A 83 -24.96 13.90 -0.70
CA VAL A 83 -24.47 12.66 -0.07
C VAL A 83 -24.02 11.64 -1.11
N LEU A 84 -24.81 11.43 -2.18
CA LEU A 84 -24.46 10.51 -3.26
C LEU A 84 -23.25 11.00 -4.08
N GLU A 85 -23.16 12.31 -4.29
CA GLU A 85 -22.05 12.97 -5.00
C GLU A 85 -20.72 12.83 -4.25
N HIS A 86 -20.74 12.93 -2.92
CA HIS A 86 -19.57 12.69 -2.07
C HIS A 86 -19.39 11.20 -1.73
N LYS A 87 -19.95 10.27 -2.52
CA LYS A 87 -19.82 8.81 -2.32
C LYS A 87 -20.12 8.36 -0.87
N LEU A 88 -21.19 8.89 -0.29
CA LEU A 88 -21.58 8.65 1.11
C LEU A 88 -20.58 9.15 2.17
N TYR A 89 -19.70 10.10 1.81
CA TYR A 89 -18.63 10.65 2.66
C TYR A 89 -17.59 9.62 3.14
N PHE A 90 -17.50 8.47 2.49
CA PHE A 90 -16.58 7.42 2.88
C PHE A 90 -15.11 7.83 2.66
N ASP A 91 -14.83 8.51 1.55
CA ASP A 91 -13.50 8.99 1.19
C ASP A 91 -13.00 10.05 2.20
N GLU A 92 -13.86 11.00 2.60
CA GLU A 92 -13.54 12.05 3.57
C GLU A 92 -13.36 11.49 4.98
N ALA A 93 -14.19 10.53 5.36
CA ALA A 93 -14.04 9.85 6.65
C ALA A 93 -12.71 9.07 6.70
N TYR A 94 -12.36 8.38 5.62
CA TYR A 94 -11.08 7.67 5.52
C TYR A 94 -9.89 8.63 5.57
N ASP A 95 -9.97 9.74 4.83
CA ASP A 95 -8.94 10.79 4.82
C ASP A 95 -8.71 11.37 6.23
N ALA A 96 -9.80 11.72 6.92
CA ALA A 96 -9.75 12.32 8.24
C ALA A 96 -9.29 11.34 9.34
N LEU A 97 -9.74 10.08 9.28
CA LEU A 97 -9.53 9.11 10.36
C LEU A 97 -8.23 8.31 10.21
N PHE A 98 -7.80 8.02 8.98
CA PHE A 98 -6.64 7.16 8.73
C PHE A 98 -5.50 7.90 8.05
N TYR A 99 -5.77 8.55 6.92
CA TYR A 99 -4.70 9.13 6.10
C TYR A 99 -4.00 10.30 6.81
N ARG A 100 -4.72 11.35 7.19
CA ARG A 100 -4.14 12.55 7.82
C ARG A 100 -3.40 12.22 9.13
N PRO A 101 -3.95 11.39 10.04
CA PRO A 101 -3.23 11.01 11.25
C PRO A 101 -1.96 10.20 10.96
N ALA A 102 -1.99 9.28 9.99
CA ALA A 102 -0.81 8.51 9.60
C ALA A 102 0.30 9.41 9.04
N VAL A 103 -0.07 10.39 8.20
CA VAL A 103 0.87 11.38 7.65
C VAL A 103 1.41 12.30 8.74
N ALA A 104 0.57 12.76 9.67
CA ALA A 104 1.01 13.57 10.81
C ALA A 104 2.00 12.80 11.70
N LEU A 105 1.71 11.52 11.96
CA LEU A 105 2.58 10.63 12.73
C LEU A 105 3.91 10.41 12.02
N SER A 106 3.92 10.13 10.72
CA SER A 106 5.18 9.93 9.97
C SER A 106 6.04 11.19 9.96
N MET A 107 5.45 12.37 9.78
CA MET A 107 6.16 13.64 9.89
C MET A 107 6.66 13.94 11.30
N ALA A 108 5.95 13.49 12.34
CA ALA A 108 6.41 13.60 13.72
C ALA A 108 7.61 12.69 13.98
N LEU A 109 7.55 11.42 13.55
CA LEU A 109 8.66 10.47 13.63
C LEU A 109 9.91 10.98 12.90
N ARG A 110 9.75 11.51 11.68
CA ARG A 110 10.86 12.08 10.93
C ARG A 110 11.52 13.26 11.65
N ARG A 111 10.72 14.17 12.19
CA ARG A 111 11.23 15.37 12.89
C ARG A 111 11.84 15.05 14.25
N SER A 112 11.26 14.09 14.98
CA SER A 112 11.65 13.80 16.37
C SER A 112 12.70 12.70 16.49
N VAL A 113 12.79 11.79 15.51
CA VAL A 113 13.70 10.63 15.55
C VAL A 113 14.71 10.73 14.42
N GLU A 114 14.26 10.71 13.16
CA GLU A 114 15.17 10.57 12.02
C GLU A 114 16.18 11.72 11.94
N GLY A 115 15.72 12.97 11.92
CA GLY A 115 16.63 14.12 11.89
C GLY A 115 17.56 14.22 13.11
N PRO A 116 17.04 14.32 14.34
CA PRO A 116 17.89 14.60 15.50
C PRO A 116 18.65 13.39 16.03
N VAL A 117 18.14 12.17 15.87
CA VAL A 117 18.78 10.96 16.41
C VAL A 117 19.61 10.26 15.35
N ILE A 118 19.09 10.06 14.14
CA ILE A 118 19.79 9.29 13.11
C ILE A 118 20.77 10.18 12.35
N GLU A 119 20.28 11.24 11.70
CA GLU A 119 21.10 12.11 10.84
C GLU A 119 22.22 12.78 11.66
N ARG A 120 21.90 13.39 12.81
CA ARG A 120 22.92 14.04 13.64
C ARG A 120 23.96 13.09 14.20
N SER A 121 23.58 11.88 14.63
CA SER A 121 24.56 10.92 15.15
C SER A 121 25.56 10.52 14.06
N LEU A 122 25.11 10.37 12.81
CA LEU A 122 25.98 10.07 11.69
C LEU A 122 26.92 11.25 11.38
N ASP A 123 26.41 12.48 11.40
CA ASP A 123 27.22 13.69 11.20
C ASP A 123 28.27 13.87 12.31
N GLU A 124 27.92 13.60 13.56
CA GLU A 124 28.83 13.65 14.70
C GLU A 124 29.94 12.59 14.59
N LEU A 125 29.60 11.35 14.21
CA LEU A 125 30.59 10.30 13.98
C LEU A 125 31.53 10.63 12.81
N GLY A 126 30.99 11.16 11.71
CA GLY A 126 31.78 11.55 10.54
C GLY A 126 32.73 12.70 10.87
N SER A 127 32.21 13.77 11.46
CA SER A 127 33.01 14.94 11.85
C SER A 127 34.05 14.60 12.94
N GLY A 128 33.70 13.79 13.92
CA GLY A 128 34.62 13.31 14.95
C GLY A 128 35.77 12.49 14.36
N THR A 129 35.49 11.63 13.38
CA THR A 129 36.51 10.84 12.68
C THR A 129 37.47 11.73 11.89
N ILE A 130 36.95 12.71 11.15
CA ILE A 130 37.77 13.67 10.40
C ILE A 130 38.65 14.49 11.35
N GLN A 131 38.10 14.97 12.46
CA GLN A 131 38.85 15.71 13.47
C GLN A 131 39.97 14.86 14.06
N ALA A 132 39.67 13.64 14.51
CA ALA A 132 40.67 12.71 15.04
C ALA A 132 41.78 12.40 14.03
N GLY A 133 41.43 12.17 12.77
CA GLY A 133 42.40 11.98 11.68
C GLY A 133 43.28 13.23 11.47
N GLY A 134 42.68 14.42 11.54
CA GLY A 134 43.39 15.69 11.47
C GLY A 134 44.39 15.89 12.62
N GLU A 135 43.99 15.57 13.85
CA GLU A 135 44.89 15.62 15.02
C GLU A 135 46.09 14.67 14.87
N VAL A 136 45.83 13.43 14.46
CA VAL A 136 46.89 12.44 14.22
C VAL A 136 47.82 12.89 13.09
N ALA A 137 47.27 13.49 12.03
CA ALA A 137 48.07 14.04 10.94
C ALA A 137 48.95 15.22 11.41
N ARG A 138 48.48 16.07 12.33
CA ARG A 138 49.27 17.17 12.89
C ARG A 138 50.49 16.72 13.69
N VAL A 139 50.43 15.54 14.33
CA VAL A 139 51.59 14.95 15.02
C VAL A 139 52.72 14.61 14.04
N GLN A 140 52.40 14.34 12.78
CA GLN A 140 53.37 14.03 11.72
C GLN A 140 54.03 15.31 11.17
N SER A 141 54.93 15.90 11.95
CA SER A 141 55.63 17.15 11.63
C SER A 141 56.83 17.01 10.70
N GLY A 142 57.28 15.77 10.39
CA GLY A 142 58.49 15.52 9.59
C GLY A 142 59.81 15.80 10.32
N PHE A 143 59.78 16.20 11.60
CA PHE A 143 60.98 16.47 12.39
C PHE A 143 61.61 15.17 12.92
N LEU A 144 62.69 14.70 12.30
CA LEU A 144 63.32 13.39 12.56
C LEU A 144 63.62 13.13 14.06
N ARG A 145 64.01 14.17 14.81
CA ARG A 145 64.32 14.05 16.24
C ARG A 145 63.10 13.70 17.09
N ALA A 146 61.90 14.15 16.70
CA ALA A 146 60.66 13.79 17.38
C ALA A 146 60.33 12.29 17.21
N TYR A 147 60.60 11.72 16.03
CA TYR A 147 60.39 10.29 15.77
C TYR A 147 61.30 9.40 16.62
N ALA A 148 62.57 9.76 16.77
CA ALA A 148 63.50 9.00 17.62
C ALA A 148 63.03 8.93 19.08
N VAL A 149 62.53 10.05 19.63
CA VAL A 149 61.95 10.11 20.97
C VAL A 149 60.66 9.28 21.05
N ALA A 150 59.77 9.38 20.06
CA ALA A 150 58.53 8.60 20.01
C ALA A 150 58.77 7.08 20.01
N ILE A 151 59.77 6.61 19.25
CA ILE A 151 60.16 5.18 19.22
C ILE A 151 60.69 4.74 20.58
N ALA A 152 61.59 5.52 21.20
CA ALA A 152 62.13 5.19 22.52
C ALA A 152 61.03 5.09 23.59
N VAL A 153 60.09 6.05 23.60
CA VAL A 153 58.91 6.01 24.49
C VAL A 153 58.03 4.81 24.19
N GLY A 154 57.76 4.50 22.92
CA GLY A 154 56.96 3.35 22.52
C GLY A 154 57.53 2.02 23.00
N VAL A 155 58.86 1.84 22.94
CA VAL A 155 59.55 0.65 23.46
C VAL A 155 59.42 0.56 24.98
N CYS A 156 59.61 1.66 25.71
CA CYS A 156 59.41 1.68 27.16
C CYS A 156 57.97 1.29 27.55
N VAL A 157 56.96 1.83 26.85
CA VAL A 157 55.55 1.50 27.09
C VAL A 157 55.28 0.02 26.82
N LEU A 158 55.78 -0.54 25.71
CA LEU A 158 55.64 -1.96 25.39
C LEU A 158 56.23 -2.86 26.47
N ILE A 159 57.42 -2.53 26.98
CA ILE A 159 58.06 -3.28 28.07
C ILE A 159 57.17 -3.24 29.32
N VAL A 160 56.66 -2.07 29.70
CA VAL A 160 55.79 -1.91 30.87
C VAL A 160 54.50 -2.72 30.71
N VAL A 161 53.82 -2.62 29.56
CA VAL A 161 52.59 -3.36 29.28
C VAL A 161 52.85 -4.87 29.32
N PHE A 162 53.93 -5.35 28.69
CA PHE A 162 54.28 -6.77 28.68
C PHE A 162 54.57 -7.31 30.08
N VAL A 163 55.23 -6.52 30.93
CA VAL A 163 55.49 -6.90 32.33
C VAL A 163 54.22 -6.84 33.18
N ALA A 164 53.31 -5.91 32.93
CA ALA A 164 52.09 -5.73 33.71
C ALA A 164 50.95 -6.69 33.34
N VAL A 165 50.90 -7.15 32.08
CA VAL A 165 49.86 -8.07 31.58
C VAL A 165 50.26 -9.54 31.77
N ARG A 166 51.50 -9.81 32.16
CA ARG A 166 52.01 -11.14 32.51
C ARG A 166 51.79 -11.45 33.99
#